data_AF-A0A8C4QTV1-F1
#
_entry.id   AF-A0A8C4QTV1-F1
#
_cell.length_a   1.000
_cell.length_b   1.000
_cell.length_c   1.000
_cell.angle_alpha   90.00
_cell.angle_beta   90.00
_cell.angle_gamma   90.00
#
_symmetry.space_group_name_H-M   'P 1'
#
loop_
_entity.id
_entity.type
_entity.pdbx_description
1 polymer ?
#
loop_
_entity_poly.entity_id
_entity_poly.type
_entity_poly.pdbx_seq_one_letter_code
_entity_poly.pdbx_strand_id
1 'polypeptide(L)'
;MANGARSSARFTTMQGSDAACPTMQEKLRKLSKTVHMLEEEQKTFHDDTQNIIKKNHDKICFLRKDNQRVRRALVTTLQHADENAFERIIQGRPVEKATLKHKSKEEVLQIMDQKVCDKIKRLDVLHYQKQQKQKKLQYLKSMYGSVLLEKRRNDTTDGEKCEEEKMLRILENRLDKSSIKRQQAEHMSKLYLKKRVHLQKERLTFPVLLNSLEAHLLQQHAELVQLQAQTADAIQKRNLAETRLQHLQEKVGKAKQERVKVQMSFRDQIKKERIIFEHLDKQFLQRIEMQSQRNLAMLDDYQSSPFTVEQEKKKCTLDEATGCITKATGVSNVQGEDVDLLENLDSTSDESVLELFSLVESKLKCLLEGVQEKDFEEISMLIEEDEFHTTLEGKQPFNNAQFQSASSKQQVDSLYVNQEIAKFNKSRAMLKKRSQKIIEEYKQKRIH
;
A
#
# COMPACT_ATOMS: atom_id res chain seq x y z
N MET A 1 87.45 10.90 -131.47
CA MET A 1 88.07 11.10 -132.80
C MET A 1 88.60 12.53 -132.81
N ALA A 2 89.90 12.78 -132.99
CA ALA A 2 90.73 12.48 -134.16
C ALA A 2 90.33 13.36 -135.37
N ASN A 3 91.25 13.96 -136.14
CA ASN A 3 92.70 14.05 -135.97
C ASN A 3 93.29 15.11 -136.90
N GLY A 4 94.16 15.99 -136.37
CA GLY A 4 95.26 16.65 -137.11
C GLY A 4 94.96 17.30 -138.47
N ALA A 5 95.96 17.53 -139.34
CA ALA A 5 97.40 17.34 -139.13
C ALA A 5 98.21 18.21 -140.11
N ARG A 6 99.36 18.75 -139.66
CA ARG A 6 100.58 19.05 -140.48
C ARG A 6 100.39 20.10 -141.62
N SER A 7 101.38 20.75 -142.23
CA SER A 7 102.76 21.16 -141.90
C SER A 7 103.10 22.35 -142.88
N SER A 8 104.31 22.90 -143.07
CA SER A 8 105.66 22.50 -142.69
C SER A 8 106.67 23.67 -142.72
N ALA A 9 107.56 23.69 -141.71
CA ALA A 9 109.02 23.75 -141.85
C ALA A 9 109.72 24.76 -142.82
N ARG A 10 110.63 25.53 -142.19
CA ARG A 10 112.05 25.79 -142.57
C ARG A 10 112.43 26.91 -143.57
N PHE A 11 113.37 27.71 -143.05
CA PHE A 11 114.66 28.14 -143.65
C PHE A 11 114.74 29.39 -144.58
N THR A 12 115.30 30.44 -143.96
CA THR A 12 116.52 31.17 -144.37
C THR A 12 116.56 32.07 -145.62
N THR A 13 116.98 33.32 -145.33
CA THR A 13 118.11 34.08 -145.91
C THR A 13 117.95 35.04 -147.10
N MET A 14 118.65 36.17 -146.91
CA MET A 14 119.18 37.18 -147.85
C MET A 14 118.26 38.28 -148.45
N GLN A 15 118.54 39.51 -147.99
CA GLN A 15 118.91 40.73 -148.75
C GLN A 15 118.08 41.20 -149.98
N GLY A 16 117.71 42.50 -149.96
CA GLY A 16 117.97 43.41 -151.11
C GLY A 16 116.81 43.92 -152.00
N SER A 17 116.54 45.23 -151.93
CA SER A 17 116.20 46.19 -153.03
C SER A 17 115.09 45.96 -154.11
N ASP A 18 114.24 46.99 -154.24
CA ASP A 18 113.69 47.69 -155.45
C ASP A 18 112.62 47.12 -156.45
N ALA A 19 111.46 47.82 -156.45
CA ALA A 19 110.59 48.36 -157.55
C ALA A 19 110.09 47.56 -158.80
N ALA A 20 108.74 47.55 -159.04
CA ALA A 20 108.00 47.77 -160.34
C ALA A 20 106.45 47.51 -160.25
N CYS A 21 105.63 47.85 -161.28
CA CYS A 21 104.14 48.03 -161.19
C CYS A 21 103.29 47.53 -162.41
N PRO A 22 101.98 47.14 -162.25
CA PRO A 22 101.00 46.96 -163.35
C PRO A 22 99.58 47.64 -163.20
N THR A 23 98.65 47.42 -164.16
CA THR A 23 97.61 48.37 -164.68
C THR A 23 96.14 48.31 -164.15
N MET A 24 95.28 49.22 -164.68
CA MET A 24 94.03 49.74 -164.08
C MET A 24 92.78 48.83 -164.03
N GLN A 25 92.55 47.93 -165.00
CA GLN A 25 91.26 47.20 -165.14
C GLN A 25 90.91 46.28 -163.95
N GLU A 26 91.90 45.81 -163.17
CA GLU A 26 91.63 45.00 -161.99
C GLU A 26 90.89 45.74 -160.86
N LYS A 27 91.05 47.07 -160.77
CA LYS A 27 90.48 47.86 -159.67
C LYS A 27 88.95 47.91 -159.75
N LEU A 28 88.38 48.06 -160.95
CA LEU A 28 86.93 48.06 -161.17
C LEU A 28 86.28 46.72 -160.81
N ARG A 29 86.88 45.59 -161.23
CA ARG A 29 86.35 44.24 -160.95
C ARG A 29 86.35 43.91 -159.45
N LYS A 30 87.33 44.41 -158.70
CA LYS A 30 87.39 44.30 -157.24
C LYS A 30 86.25 45.12 -156.60
N LEU A 31 86.00 46.33 -157.08
CA LEU A 31 84.97 47.23 -156.54
C LEU A 31 83.53 46.69 -156.71
N SER A 32 83.16 46.19 -157.90
CA SER A 32 81.81 45.61 -158.10
C SER A 32 81.56 44.38 -157.24
N LYS A 33 82.57 43.53 -157.00
CA LYS A 33 82.45 42.40 -156.08
C LYS A 33 82.25 42.86 -154.63
N THR A 34 82.94 43.91 -154.19
CA THR A 34 82.74 44.44 -152.82
C THR A 34 81.35 45.05 -152.62
N VAL A 35 80.76 45.71 -153.63
CA VAL A 35 79.39 46.23 -153.55
C VAL A 35 78.38 45.09 -153.41
N HIS A 36 78.49 44.05 -154.26
CA HIS A 36 77.56 42.91 -154.21
C HIS A 36 77.62 42.13 -152.88
N MET A 37 78.83 41.92 -152.34
CA MET A 37 79.01 41.32 -151.00
C MET A 37 78.29 42.13 -149.92
N LEU A 38 78.42 43.47 -149.94
CA LEU A 38 77.75 44.35 -148.97
C LEU A 38 76.22 44.35 -149.11
N GLU A 39 75.69 44.19 -150.32
CA GLU A 39 74.24 44.06 -150.57
C GLU A 39 73.68 42.74 -150.03
N GLU A 40 74.42 41.63 -150.18
CA GLU A 40 74.05 40.33 -149.60
C GLU A 40 74.17 40.33 -148.05
N GLU A 41 75.20 40.97 -147.50
CA GLU A 41 75.35 41.18 -146.05
C GLU A 41 74.22 42.03 -145.47
N GLN A 42 73.81 43.12 -146.14
CA GLN A 42 72.65 43.92 -145.72
C GLN A 42 71.35 43.12 -145.76
N LYS A 43 71.14 42.31 -146.80
CA LYS A 43 69.93 41.48 -146.93
C LYS A 43 69.85 40.41 -145.85
N THR A 44 70.94 39.67 -145.61
CA THR A 44 70.99 38.66 -144.56
C THR A 44 70.79 39.29 -143.17
N PHE A 45 71.39 40.45 -142.91
CA PHE A 45 71.16 41.20 -141.67
C PHE A 45 69.70 41.67 -141.51
N HIS A 46 69.04 42.09 -142.59
CA HIS A 46 67.61 42.44 -142.55
C HIS A 46 66.70 41.22 -142.31
N ASP A 47 66.99 40.08 -142.92
CA ASP A 47 66.24 38.84 -142.68
C ASP A 47 66.44 38.33 -141.24
N ASP A 48 67.66 38.38 -140.71
CA ASP A 48 67.97 38.01 -139.33
C ASP A 48 67.29 38.94 -138.31
N THR A 49 67.33 40.26 -138.52
CA THR A 49 66.63 41.21 -137.64
C THR A 49 65.12 41.02 -137.69
N GLN A 50 64.51 40.76 -138.85
CA GLN A 50 63.09 40.42 -138.97
C GLN A 50 62.75 39.09 -138.26
N ASN A 51 63.61 38.08 -138.36
CA ASN A 51 63.43 36.81 -137.67
C ASN A 51 63.55 36.96 -136.13
N ILE A 52 64.43 37.84 -135.66
CA ILE A 52 64.52 38.21 -134.23
C ILE A 52 63.24 38.95 -133.78
N ILE A 53 62.74 39.90 -134.57
CA ILE A 53 61.50 40.64 -134.27
C ILE A 53 60.30 39.69 -134.17
N LYS A 54 60.16 38.72 -135.09
CA LYS A 54 59.10 37.69 -135.05
C LYS A 54 59.20 36.83 -133.78
N LYS A 55 60.39 36.28 -133.47
CA LYS A 55 60.63 35.51 -132.24
C LYS A 55 60.29 36.32 -130.97
N ASN A 56 60.63 37.61 -130.95
CA ASN A 56 60.29 38.51 -129.85
C ASN A 56 58.76 38.74 -129.76
N HIS A 57 58.08 38.93 -130.89
CA HIS A 57 56.62 39.09 -130.93
C HIS A 57 55.90 37.83 -130.41
N ASP A 58 56.31 36.64 -130.85
CA ASP A 58 55.76 35.36 -130.39
C ASP A 58 56.01 35.16 -128.89
N LYS A 59 57.20 35.52 -128.40
CA LYS A 59 57.52 35.47 -126.97
C LYS A 59 56.65 36.43 -126.15
N ILE A 60 56.39 37.65 -126.65
CA ILE A 60 55.47 38.61 -126.02
C ILE A 60 54.03 38.05 -126.02
N CYS A 61 53.57 37.45 -127.12
CA CYS A 61 52.24 36.83 -127.21
C CYS A 61 52.07 35.69 -126.20
N PHE A 62 53.07 34.80 -126.08
CA PHE A 62 53.12 33.75 -125.07
C PHE A 62 53.08 34.32 -123.64
N LEU A 63 53.95 35.28 -123.33
CA LEU A 63 54.01 35.91 -122.00
C LEU A 63 52.71 36.64 -121.62
N ARG A 64 51.98 37.21 -122.58
CA ARG A 64 50.65 37.80 -122.36
C ARG A 64 49.60 36.75 -122.02
N LYS A 65 49.55 35.63 -122.77
CA LYS A 65 48.63 34.52 -122.49
C LYS A 65 48.92 33.87 -121.12
N ASP A 66 50.19 33.70 -120.78
CA ASP A 66 50.56 33.11 -119.48
C ASP A 66 50.26 34.06 -118.31
N ASN A 67 50.56 35.35 -118.44
CA ASN A 67 50.11 36.36 -117.45
C ASN A 67 48.59 36.35 -117.27
N GLN A 68 47.82 36.19 -118.35
CA GLN A 68 46.36 36.10 -118.25
C GLN A 68 45.91 34.83 -117.52
N ARG A 69 46.58 33.68 -117.75
CA ARG A 69 46.35 32.43 -117.02
C ARG A 69 46.64 32.58 -115.53
N VAL A 70 47.81 33.13 -115.17
CA VAL A 70 48.24 33.34 -113.78
C VAL A 70 47.29 34.32 -113.07
N ARG A 71 46.86 35.40 -113.73
CA ARG A 71 45.87 36.34 -113.15
C ARG A 71 44.53 35.69 -112.87
N ARG A 72 44.00 34.85 -113.78
CA ARG A 72 42.75 34.10 -113.52
C ARG A 72 42.93 33.13 -112.34
N ALA A 73 44.02 32.38 -112.31
CA ALA A 73 44.33 31.47 -111.22
C ALA A 73 44.40 32.20 -109.87
N LEU A 74 45.04 33.37 -109.82
CA LEU A 74 45.12 34.22 -108.62
C LEU A 74 43.73 34.72 -108.17
N VAL A 75 42.86 35.14 -109.09
CA VAL A 75 41.48 35.56 -108.74
C VAL A 75 40.71 34.38 -108.13
N THR A 76 40.79 33.19 -108.71
CA THR A 76 40.12 32.00 -108.17
C THR A 76 40.69 31.57 -106.82
N THR A 77 42.01 31.62 -106.61
CA THR A 77 42.59 31.25 -105.31
C THR A 77 42.30 32.27 -104.23
N LEU A 78 42.21 33.58 -104.55
CA LEU A 78 41.81 34.62 -103.59
C LEU A 78 40.35 34.47 -103.16
N GLN A 79 39.42 34.23 -104.10
CA GLN A 79 38.00 34.04 -103.77
C GLN A 79 37.77 32.83 -102.84
N HIS A 80 38.46 31.71 -103.11
CA HIS A 80 38.37 30.51 -102.27
C HIS A 80 39.35 30.51 -101.08
N ALA A 81 40.23 31.50 -100.92
CA ALA A 81 41.19 31.54 -99.80
C ALA A 81 40.46 31.59 -98.45
N ASP A 82 39.46 32.47 -98.35
CA ASP A 82 38.68 32.69 -97.13
C ASP A 82 37.71 31.54 -96.84
N GLU A 83 37.35 30.74 -97.83
CA GLU A 83 36.55 29.52 -97.66
C GLU A 83 37.44 28.38 -97.17
N ASN A 84 38.58 28.17 -97.82
CA ASN A 84 39.57 27.15 -97.46
C ASN A 84 40.23 27.43 -96.09
N ALA A 85 40.37 28.69 -95.67
CA ALA A 85 40.84 29.04 -94.32
C ALA A 85 39.80 28.70 -93.26
N PHE A 86 38.53 29.04 -93.50
CA PHE A 86 37.41 28.75 -92.62
C PHE A 86 37.16 27.25 -92.47
N GLU A 87 37.19 26.48 -93.56
CA GLU A 87 37.07 25.02 -93.51
C GLU A 87 38.17 24.37 -92.67
N ARG A 88 39.42 24.83 -92.79
CA ARG A 88 40.56 24.33 -91.99
C ARG A 88 40.35 24.53 -90.49
N ILE A 89 39.77 25.66 -90.08
CA ILE A 89 39.44 25.92 -88.66
C ILE A 89 38.33 24.99 -88.17
N ILE A 90 37.31 24.74 -88.99
CA ILE A 90 36.16 23.89 -88.64
C ILE A 90 36.48 22.39 -88.70
N GLN A 91 37.48 21.96 -89.49
CA GLN A 91 37.90 20.56 -89.59
C GLN A 91 38.27 19.94 -88.22
N GLY A 92 38.81 20.73 -87.28
CA GLY A 92 39.11 20.27 -85.92
C GLY A 92 37.89 19.99 -85.03
N ARG A 93 36.65 20.24 -85.50
CA ARG A 93 35.44 20.15 -84.68
C ARG A 93 34.27 19.50 -85.44
N PRO A 94 34.20 18.16 -85.53
CA PRO A 94 33.27 17.45 -86.43
C PRO A 94 31.79 17.68 -86.09
N VAL A 95 31.43 17.75 -84.81
CA VAL A 95 30.06 18.03 -84.36
C VAL A 95 29.63 19.45 -84.76
N GLU A 96 30.53 20.42 -84.60
CA GLU A 96 30.25 21.81 -84.96
C GLU A 96 30.19 21.94 -86.50
N LYS A 97 31.11 21.30 -87.24
CA LYS A 97 31.09 21.22 -88.71
C LYS A 97 29.73 20.79 -89.25
N ALA A 98 29.11 19.74 -88.67
CA ALA A 98 27.79 19.28 -89.10
C ALA A 98 26.69 20.35 -88.94
N THR A 99 26.68 21.09 -87.82
CA THR A 99 25.68 22.14 -87.54
C THR A 99 25.88 23.45 -88.32
N LEU A 100 27.02 23.60 -89.01
CA LEU A 100 27.46 24.85 -89.65
C LEU A 100 27.60 24.73 -91.17
N LYS A 101 27.34 23.55 -91.77
CA LYS A 101 27.52 23.28 -93.22
C LYS A 101 26.71 24.17 -94.18
N HIS A 102 25.61 24.74 -93.71
CA HIS A 102 24.64 25.48 -94.52
C HIS A 102 24.47 26.93 -94.04
N LYS A 103 25.48 27.47 -93.34
CA LYS A 103 25.40 28.78 -92.68
C LYS A 103 26.46 29.73 -93.22
N SER A 104 26.13 31.02 -93.29
CA SER A 104 27.07 32.06 -93.67
C SER A 104 28.20 32.19 -92.64
N LYS A 105 29.38 32.65 -93.06
CA LYS A 105 30.55 32.83 -92.18
C LYS A 105 30.20 33.70 -90.95
N GLU A 106 29.38 34.73 -91.15
CA GLU A 106 28.89 35.63 -90.09
C GLU A 106 27.95 34.93 -89.11
N GLU A 107 27.01 34.12 -89.58
CA GLU A 107 26.13 33.31 -88.73
C GLU A 107 26.91 32.29 -87.91
N VAL A 108 27.96 31.71 -88.49
CA VAL A 108 28.86 30.79 -87.79
C VAL A 108 29.64 31.51 -86.69
N LEU A 109 30.15 32.72 -86.94
CA LEU A 109 30.78 33.55 -85.91
C LEU A 109 29.80 33.83 -84.76
N GLN A 110 28.59 34.31 -85.04
CA GLN A 110 27.56 34.57 -84.02
C GLN A 110 27.21 33.32 -83.19
N ILE A 111 27.12 32.14 -83.80
CA ILE A 111 26.88 30.87 -83.09
C ILE A 111 28.05 30.50 -82.18
N MET A 112 29.28 30.75 -82.64
CA MET A 112 30.48 30.46 -81.86
C MET A 112 30.63 31.43 -80.69
N ASP A 113 30.32 32.72 -80.89
CA ASP A 113 30.29 33.74 -79.85
C ASP A 113 29.22 33.42 -78.79
N GLN A 114 28.00 33.07 -79.22
CA GLN A 114 26.95 32.63 -78.29
C GLN A 114 27.39 31.41 -77.45
N LYS A 115 28.07 30.43 -78.07
CA LYS A 115 28.65 29.28 -77.33
C LYS A 115 29.76 29.69 -76.36
N VAL A 116 30.55 30.72 -76.67
CA VAL A 116 31.54 31.29 -75.75
C VAL A 116 30.84 31.97 -74.58
N CYS A 117 29.81 32.81 -74.84
CA CYS A 117 28.98 33.42 -73.81
C CYS A 117 28.32 32.37 -72.90
N ASP A 118 27.78 31.28 -73.46
CA ASP A 118 27.19 30.19 -72.67
C ASP A 118 28.23 29.45 -71.83
N LYS A 119 29.47 29.28 -72.33
CA LYS A 119 30.58 28.71 -71.55
C LYS A 119 31.02 29.63 -70.42
N ILE A 120 31.09 30.94 -70.66
CA ILE A 120 31.39 31.96 -69.63
C ILE A 120 30.33 31.91 -68.54
N LYS A 121 29.04 32.00 -68.89
CA LYS A 121 27.92 31.89 -67.93
C LYS A 121 27.98 30.61 -67.10
N ARG A 122 28.30 29.46 -67.71
CA ARG A 122 28.50 28.18 -66.99
C ARG A 122 29.70 28.23 -66.06
N LEU A 123 30.80 28.85 -66.48
CA LEU A 123 32.01 29.03 -65.67
C LEU A 123 31.72 29.93 -64.45
N ASP A 124 30.99 31.04 -64.63
CA ASP A 124 30.60 31.95 -63.55
C ASP A 124 29.71 31.25 -62.51
N VAL A 125 28.73 30.45 -62.96
CA VAL A 125 27.90 29.61 -62.09
C VAL A 125 28.76 28.62 -61.30
N LEU A 126 29.75 27.97 -61.94
CA LEU A 126 30.67 27.06 -61.25
C LEU A 126 31.60 27.78 -60.26
N HIS A 127 32.08 28.98 -60.60
CA HIS A 127 32.86 29.83 -59.68
C HIS A 127 32.04 30.22 -58.44
N TYR A 128 30.79 30.64 -58.63
CA TYR A 128 29.86 30.94 -57.54
C TYR A 128 29.60 29.70 -56.66
N GLN A 129 29.30 28.55 -57.25
CA GLN A 129 29.12 27.29 -56.52
C GLN A 129 30.38 26.88 -55.73
N LYS A 130 31.57 27.02 -56.33
CA LYS A 130 32.86 26.77 -55.67
C LYS A 130 33.06 27.70 -54.48
N GLN A 131 32.80 29.00 -54.65
CA GLN A 131 32.91 29.99 -53.59
C GLN A 131 31.94 29.71 -52.43
N GLN A 132 30.69 29.34 -52.72
CA GLN A 132 29.71 28.98 -51.69
C GLN A 132 30.12 27.71 -50.91
N LYS A 133 30.60 26.67 -51.60
CA LYS A 133 31.16 25.46 -50.96
C LYS A 133 32.37 25.82 -50.08
N GLN A 134 33.24 26.72 -50.54
CA GLN A 134 34.42 27.17 -49.78
C GLN A 134 34.04 27.97 -48.52
N LYS A 135 33.07 28.88 -48.61
CA LYS A 135 32.51 29.60 -47.44
C LYS A 135 31.91 28.62 -46.43
N LYS A 136 31.10 27.65 -46.88
CA LYS A 136 30.51 26.61 -46.01
C LYS A 136 31.58 25.74 -45.35
N LEU A 137 32.66 25.40 -46.07
CA LEU A 137 33.80 24.66 -45.52
C LEU A 137 34.57 25.48 -44.47
N GLN A 138 34.80 26.77 -44.71
CA GLN A 138 35.45 27.67 -43.73
C GLN A 138 34.62 27.81 -42.46
N TYR A 139 33.30 28.01 -42.59
CA TYR A 139 32.38 28.01 -41.46
C TYR A 139 32.46 26.70 -40.66
N LEU A 140 32.35 25.55 -41.33
CA LEU A 140 32.39 24.25 -40.66
C LEU A 140 33.76 23.98 -39.97
N LYS A 141 34.86 24.42 -40.57
CA LYS A 141 36.21 24.38 -39.95
C LYS A 141 36.30 25.28 -38.72
N SER A 142 35.73 26.48 -38.76
CA SER A 142 35.69 27.39 -37.60
C SER A 142 34.85 26.83 -36.46
N MET A 143 33.66 26.29 -36.75
CA MET A 143 32.81 25.60 -35.77
C MET A 143 33.53 24.41 -35.12
N TYR A 144 34.16 23.56 -35.94
CA TYR A 144 34.95 22.42 -35.43
C TYR A 144 36.13 22.85 -34.57
N GLY A 145 36.83 23.93 -34.95
CA GLY A 145 37.89 24.55 -34.14
C GLY A 145 37.39 25.05 -32.78
N SER A 146 36.20 25.69 -32.74
CA SER A 146 35.57 26.14 -31.50
C SER A 146 35.24 24.97 -30.58
N VAL A 147 34.58 23.92 -31.10
CA VAL A 147 34.21 22.72 -30.33
C VAL A 147 35.46 21.97 -29.81
N LEU A 148 36.56 21.92 -30.57
CA LEU A 148 37.83 21.36 -30.10
C LEU A 148 38.50 22.19 -29.00
N LEU A 149 38.36 23.52 -29.04
CA LEU A 149 38.87 24.41 -27.99
C LEU A 149 38.02 24.31 -26.72
N GLU A 150 36.70 24.22 -26.85
CA GLU A 150 35.80 23.94 -25.72
C GLU A 150 36.05 22.56 -25.13
N LYS A 151 36.29 21.53 -25.95
CA LYS A 151 36.66 20.21 -25.45
C LYS A 151 37.99 20.25 -24.67
N ARG A 152 39.04 20.87 -25.22
CA ARG A 152 40.31 21.00 -24.47
C ARG A 152 40.20 21.85 -23.21
N ARG A 153 39.39 22.92 -23.21
CA ARG A 153 39.08 23.67 -21.98
C ARG A 153 38.39 22.77 -20.96
N ASN A 154 37.40 21.98 -21.41
CA ASN A 154 36.73 21.01 -20.59
C ASN A 154 37.71 20.01 -19.97
N ASP A 155 38.62 19.44 -20.76
CA ASP A 155 39.66 18.51 -20.30
C ASP A 155 40.61 19.17 -19.26
N THR A 156 40.96 20.47 -19.43
CA THR A 156 41.75 21.20 -18.42
C THR A 156 40.99 21.54 -17.13
N THR A 157 39.66 21.69 -17.21
CA THR A 157 38.79 21.92 -16.04
C THR A 157 38.40 20.63 -15.31
N ASP A 158 38.87 19.45 -15.73
CA ASP A 158 38.52 18.18 -15.05
C ASP A 158 38.97 18.15 -13.58
N GLY A 159 39.97 18.94 -13.19
CA GLY A 159 40.31 19.19 -11.78
C GLY A 159 39.25 19.99 -11.02
N GLU A 160 38.72 21.06 -11.60
CA GLU A 160 37.68 21.90 -11.00
C GLU A 160 36.35 21.14 -10.92
N LYS A 161 35.97 20.46 -12.01
CA LYS A 161 34.83 19.54 -12.05
C LYS A 161 34.93 18.43 -11.01
N CYS A 162 36.14 17.95 -10.69
CA CYS A 162 36.32 16.95 -9.65
C CYS A 162 36.01 17.50 -8.24
N GLU A 163 36.30 18.78 -7.97
CA GLU A 163 35.90 19.43 -6.71
C GLU A 163 34.41 19.79 -6.69
N GLU A 164 33.84 20.27 -7.80
CA GLU A 164 32.40 20.47 -7.96
C GLU A 164 31.62 19.16 -7.78
N GLU A 165 32.10 18.05 -8.35
CA GLU A 165 31.49 16.73 -8.21
C GLU A 165 31.62 16.18 -6.77
N LYS A 166 32.74 16.41 -6.09
CA LYS A 166 32.87 16.13 -4.64
C LYS A 166 31.87 16.95 -3.83
N MET A 167 31.73 18.24 -4.13
CA MET A 167 30.76 19.13 -3.49
C MET A 167 29.31 18.67 -3.73
N LEU A 168 28.95 18.30 -4.96
CA LEU A 168 27.65 17.72 -5.29
C LEU A 168 27.38 16.45 -4.48
N ARG A 169 28.32 15.49 -4.46
CA ARG A 169 28.19 14.27 -3.64
C ARG A 169 28.02 14.59 -2.14
N ILE A 170 28.68 15.63 -1.61
CA ILE A 170 28.52 16.06 -0.21
C ILE A 170 27.12 16.67 0.02
N LEU A 171 26.63 17.48 -0.91
CA LEU A 171 25.31 18.11 -0.86
C LEU A 171 24.19 17.08 -0.97
N GLU A 172 24.29 16.12 -1.88
CA GLU A 172 23.40 14.96 -1.99
C GLU A 172 23.35 14.16 -0.68
N ASN A 173 24.52 13.79 -0.14
CA ASN A 173 24.61 13.10 1.16
C ASN A 173 24.01 13.91 2.32
N ARG A 174 24.07 15.25 2.27
CA ARG A 174 23.41 16.13 3.26
C ARG A 174 21.90 16.18 3.04
N LEU A 175 21.43 16.23 1.80
CA LEU A 175 20.02 16.22 1.43
C LEU A 175 19.36 14.89 1.84
N ASP A 176 19.99 13.76 1.56
CA ASP A 176 19.52 12.43 1.98
C ASP A 176 19.43 12.31 3.50
N LYS A 177 20.47 12.75 4.23
CA LYS A 177 20.43 12.81 5.71
C LYS A 177 19.31 13.70 6.22
N SER A 178 19.02 14.82 5.55
CA SER A 178 17.90 15.70 5.89
C SER A 178 16.55 15.04 5.60
N SER A 179 16.40 14.39 4.45
CA SER A 179 15.19 13.67 4.04
C SER A 179 14.87 12.51 5.00
N ILE A 180 15.88 11.72 5.40
CA ILE A 180 15.74 10.65 6.40
C ILE A 180 15.32 11.22 7.76
N LYS A 181 15.93 12.32 8.22
CA LYS A 181 15.52 13.00 9.47
C LYS A 181 14.08 13.51 9.40
N ARG A 182 13.67 14.09 8.27
CA ARG A 182 12.28 14.53 8.04
C ARG A 182 11.30 13.35 8.11
N GLN A 183 11.59 12.25 7.41
CA GLN A 183 10.75 11.03 7.47
C GLN A 183 10.64 10.46 8.90
N GLN A 184 11.73 10.49 9.67
CA GLN A 184 11.73 10.09 11.08
C GLN A 184 10.89 11.04 11.95
N ALA A 185 10.98 12.35 11.73
CA ALA A 185 10.17 13.35 12.42
C ALA A 185 8.68 13.22 12.09
N GLU A 186 8.33 12.99 10.81
CA GLU A 186 6.96 12.71 10.37
C GLU A 186 6.41 11.43 11.00
N HIS A 187 7.22 10.36 11.07
CA HIS A 187 6.84 9.12 11.75
C HIS A 187 6.60 9.34 13.25
N MET A 188 7.50 10.03 13.94
CA MET A 188 7.32 10.38 15.37
C MET A 188 6.09 11.26 15.59
N SER A 189 5.86 12.25 14.73
CA SER A 189 4.67 13.11 14.77
C SER A 189 3.38 12.30 14.64
N LYS A 190 3.32 11.36 13.68
CA LYS A 190 2.20 10.43 13.52
C LYS A 190 1.97 9.56 14.76
N LEU A 191 3.03 9.05 15.39
CA LEU A 191 2.91 8.28 16.64
C LEU A 191 2.37 9.13 17.81
N TYR A 192 2.90 10.33 18.01
CA TYR A 192 2.40 11.25 19.04
C TYR A 192 0.96 11.70 18.77
N LEU A 193 0.58 11.88 17.50
CA LEU A 193 -0.80 12.17 17.11
C LEU A 193 -1.75 11.00 17.43
N LYS A 194 -1.36 9.75 17.12
CA LYS A 194 -2.11 8.54 17.53
C LYS A 194 -2.27 8.48 19.06
N LYS A 195 -1.18 8.68 19.82
CA LYS A 195 -1.22 8.71 21.29
C LYS A 195 -2.12 9.82 21.83
N ARG A 196 -2.06 11.03 21.25
CA ARG A 196 -2.94 12.15 21.62
C ARG A 196 -4.42 11.83 21.40
N VAL A 197 -4.76 11.21 20.26
CA VAL A 197 -6.14 10.79 19.97
C VAL A 197 -6.63 9.72 20.95
N HIS A 198 -5.77 8.77 21.34
CA HIS A 198 -6.10 7.77 22.36
C HIS A 198 -6.37 8.42 23.73
N LEU A 199 -5.45 9.25 24.21
CA LEU A 199 -5.62 10.02 25.46
C LEU A 199 -6.86 10.93 25.43
N GLN A 200 -7.19 11.50 24.26
CA GLN A 200 -8.39 12.33 24.09
C GLN A 200 -9.68 11.51 24.15
N LYS A 201 -9.70 10.26 23.65
CA LYS A 201 -10.81 9.32 23.85
C LYS A 201 -10.95 8.95 25.32
N GLU A 202 -9.85 8.55 25.97
CA GLU A 202 -9.82 8.24 27.40
C GLU A 202 -10.38 9.39 28.26
N ARG A 203 -9.95 10.64 27.99
CA ARG A 203 -10.46 11.84 28.66
C ARG A 203 -11.98 12.05 28.49
N LEU A 204 -12.58 11.57 27.40
CA LEU A 204 -14.03 11.64 27.18
C LEU A 204 -14.78 10.46 27.82
N THR A 205 -14.16 9.28 27.87
CA THR A 205 -14.79 8.07 28.45
C THR A 205 -14.74 8.06 29.98
N PHE A 206 -13.62 8.49 30.60
CA PHE A 206 -13.46 8.40 32.06
C PHE A 206 -14.54 9.14 32.87
N PRO A 207 -14.98 10.37 32.51
CA PRO A 207 -16.07 11.03 33.24
C PRO A 207 -17.40 10.27 33.16
N VAL A 208 -17.73 9.68 32.01
CA VAL A 208 -18.97 8.90 31.86
C VAL A 208 -18.93 7.64 32.72
N LEU A 209 -17.78 6.95 32.75
CA LEU A 209 -17.56 5.80 33.61
C LEU A 209 -17.64 6.18 35.10
N LEU A 210 -16.99 7.28 35.50
CA LEU A 210 -17.01 7.77 36.88
C LEU A 210 -18.44 8.10 37.32
N ASN A 211 -19.19 8.87 36.52
CA ASN A 211 -20.59 9.19 36.80
C ASN A 211 -21.47 7.93 36.96
N SER A 212 -21.21 6.87 36.19
CA SER A 212 -21.95 5.62 36.32
C SER A 212 -21.62 4.88 37.63
N LEU A 213 -20.35 4.89 38.05
CA LEU A 213 -19.92 4.30 39.33
C LEU A 213 -20.44 5.11 40.53
N GLU A 214 -20.42 6.44 40.44
CA GLU A 214 -21.01 7.33 41.44
C GLU A 214 -22.52 7.10 41.57
N ALA A 215 -23.24 6.94 40.44
CA ALA A 215 -24.67 6.60 40.46
C ALA A 215 -24.95 5.24 41.13
N HIS A 216 -24.13 4.21 40.85
CA HIS A 216 -24.26 2.90 41.50
C HIS A 216 -23.98 2.98 43.01
N LEU A 217 -22.95 3.73 43.43
CA LEU A 217 -22.65 3.94 44.86
C LEU A 217 -23.77 4.68 45.59
N LEU A 218 -24.41 5.66 44.94
CA LEU A 218 -25.57 6.36 45.50
C LEU A 218 -26.80 5.45 45.62
N GLN A 219 -27.03 4.57 44.65
CA GLN A 219 -28.09 3.55 44.72
C GLN A 219 -27.85 2.57 45.87
N GLN A 220 -26.65 1.98 45.97
CA GLN A 220 -26.28 1.09 47.06
C GLN A 220 -26.36 1.76 48.43
N HIS A 221 -25.97 3.03 48.55
CA HIS A 221 -26.13 3.78 49.79
C HIS A 221 -27.60 4.02 50.14
N ALA A 222 -28.47 4.28 49.15
CA ALA A 222 -29.90 4.43 49.39
C ALA A 222 -30.54 3.10 49.85
N GLU A 223 -30.17 1.98 49.24
CA GLU A 223 -30.59 0.63 49.63
C GLU A 223 -30.13 0.28 51.06
N LEU A 224 -28.87 0.56 51.42
CA LEU A 224 -28.37 0.35 52.78
C LEU A 224 -29.13 1.18 53.82
N VAL A 225 -29.46 2.44 53.52
CA VAL A 225 -30.27 3.28 54.42
C VAL A 225 -31.70 2.73 54.56
N GLN A 226 -32.30 2.21 53.49
CA GLN A 226 -33.62 1.56 53.56
C GLN A 226 -33.57 0.29 54.41
N LEU A 227 -32.57 -0.57 54.25
CA LEU A 227 -32.38 -1.77 55.06
C LEU A 227 -32.11 -1.44 56.54
N GLN A 228 -31.36 -0.36 56.82
CA GLN A 228 -31.17 0.15 58.18
C GLN A 228 -32.50 0.65 58.80
N ALA A 229 -33.34 1.33 58.03
CA ALA A 229 -34.67 1.74 58.49
C ALA A 229 -35.60 0.54 58.77
N GLN A 230 -35.60 -0.46 57.87
CA GLN A 230 -36.38 -1.70 58.04
C GLN A 230 -35.92 -2.52 59.24
N THR A 231 -34.61 -2.65 59.47
CA THR A 231 -34.08 -3.35 60.64
C THR A 231 -34.37 -2.61 61.94
N ALA A 232 -34.33 -1.27 61.95
CA ALA A 232 -34.74 -0.48 63.10
C ALA A 232 -36.24 -0.68 63.45
N ASP A 233 -37.12 -0.66 62.45
CA ASP A 233 -38.55 -0.97 62.62
C ASP A 233 -38.79 -2.42 63.09
N ALA A 234 -38.07 -3.39 62.53
CA ALA A 234 -38.12 -4.78 63.00
C ALA A 234 -37.69 -4.94 64.46
N ILE A 235 -36.63 -4.23 64.89
CA ILE A 235 -36.20 -4.19 66.30
C ILE A 235 -37.26 -3.53 67.19
N GLN A 236 -37.88 -2.43 66.76
CA GLN A 236 -38.97 -1.79 67.50
C GLN A 236 -40.17 -2.73 67.67
N LYS A 237 -40.58 -3.43 66.60
CA LYS A 237 -41.64 -4.44 66.63
C LYS A 237 -41.31 -5.61 67.57
N ARG A 238 -40.06 -6.09 67.55
CA ARG A 238 -39.59 -7.14 68.48
C ARG A 238 -39.68 -6.68 69.93
N ASN A 239 -39.16 -5.49 70.25
CA ASN A 239 -39.17 -4.94 71.60
C ASN A 239 -40.61 -4.68 72.10
N LEU A 240 -41.54 -4.29 71.21
CA LEU A 240 -42.96 -4.14 71.54
C LEU A 240 -43.61 -5.51 71.83
N ALA A 241 -43.27 -6.55 71.06
CA ALA A 241 -43.72 -7.91 71.34
C ALA A 241 -43.15 -8.45 72.67
N GLU A 242 -41.87 -8.24 72.94
CA GLU A 242 -41.21 -8.62 74.20
C GLU A 242 -41.85 -7.96 75.42
N THR A 243 -42.06 -6.63 75.39
CA THR A 243 -42.70 -5.90 76.49
C THR A 243 -44.17 -6.32 76.69
N ARG A 244 -44.92 -6.57 75.61
CA ARG A 244 -46.28 -7.10 75.69
C ARG A 244 -46.30 -8.51 76.30
N LEU A 245 -45.34 -9.35 75.93
CA LEU A 245 -45.18 -10.71 76.47
C LEU A 245 -44.80 -10.70 77.95
N GLN A 246 -43.87 -9.84 78.38
CA GLN A 246 -43.51 -9.64 79.79
C GLN A 246 -44.72 -9.23 80.64
N HIS A 247 -45.52 -8.26 80.17
CA HIS A 247 -46.73 -7.83 80.87
C HIS A 247 -47.81 -8.94 80.95
N LEU A 248 -47.95 -9.77 79.90
CA LEU A 248 -48.83 -10.95 79.95
C LEU A 248 -48.31 -12.02 80.91
N GLN A 249 -47.00 -12.29 80.93
CA GLN A 249 -46.36 -13.20 81.89
C GLN A 249 -46.57 -12.73 83.33
N GLU A 250 -46.41 -11.43 83.61
CA GLU A 250 -46.62 -10.86 84.93
C GLU A 250 -48.09 -10.98 85.38
N LYS A 251 -49.06 -10.73 84.48
CA LYS A 251 -50.49 -10.96 84.73
C LYS A 251 -50.81 -12.42 85.04
N VAL A 252 -50.28 -13.35 84.24
CA VAL A 252 -50.44 -14.80 84.48
C VAL A 252 -49.77 -15.21 85.79
N GLY A 253 -48.62 -14.63 86.13
CA GLY A 253 -47.94 -14.83 87.40
C GLY A 253 -48.79 -14.40 88.60
N LYS A 254 -49.36 -13.19 88.56
CA LYS A 254 -50.28 -12.66 89.59
C LYS A 254 -51.52 -13.55 89.74
N ALA A 255 -52.18 -13.90 88.63
CA ALA A 255 -53.34 -14.80 88.64
C ALA A 255 -53.00 -16.21 89.19
N LYS A 256 -51.80 -16.75 88.91
CA LYS A 256 -51.33 -18.00 89.52
C LYS A 256 -51.10 -17.86 91.03
N GLN A 257 -50.48 -16.77 91.49
CA GLN A 257 -50.29 -16.51 92.92
C GLN A 257 -51.63 -16.36 93.67
N GLU A 258 -52.61 -15.70 93.07
CA GLU A 258 -53.96 -15.57 93.63
C GLU A 258 -54.66 -16.93 93.72
N ARG A 259 -54.64 -17.74 92.66
CA ARG A 259 -55.15 -19.12 92.67
C ARG A 259 -54.49 -19.96 93.78
N VAL A 260 -53.18 -19.85 93.97
CA VAL A 260 -52.47 -20.56 95.05
C VAL A 260 -52.87 -20.05 96.44
N LYS A 261 -53.01 -18.74 96.65
CA LYS A 261 -53.50 -18.18 97.93
C LYS A 261 -54.90 -18.69 98.26
N VAL A 262 -55.80 -18.71 97.27
CA VAL A 262 -57.16 -19.24 97.42
C VAL A 262 -57.12 -20.73 97.76
N GLN A 263 -56.35 -21.54 97.03
CA GLN A 263 -56.16 -22.97 97.34
C GLN A 263 -55.58 -23.21 98.74
N MET A 264 -54.63 -22.39 99.20
CA MET A 264 -54.11 -22.49 100.57
C MET A 264 -55.20 -22.16 101.60
N SER A 265 -56.01 -21.12 101.38
CA SER A 265 -57.10 -20.75 102.29
C SER A 265 -58.14 -21.87 102.42
N PHE A 266 -58.50 -22.54 101.31
CA PHE A 266 -59.35 -23.73 101.33
C PHE A 266 -58.69 -24.92 102.02
N ARG A 267 -57.40 -25.18 101.78
CA ARG A 267 -56.65 -26.23 102.51
C ARG A 267 -56.64 -25.99 104.02
N ASP A 268 -56.52 -24.74 104.45
CA ASP A 268 -56.52 -24.39 105.88
C ASP A 268 -57.92 -24.41 106.50
N GLN A 269 -58.98 -24.13 105.73
CA GLN A 269 -60.36 -24.41 106.14
C GLN A 269 -60.57 -25.92 106.35
N ILE A 270 -60.19 -26.76 105.37
CA ILE A 270 -60.27 -28.23 105.48
C ILE A 270 -59.46 -28.76 106.67
N LYS A 271 -58.27 -28.21 106.95
CA LYS A 271 -57.48 -28.57 108.16
C LYS A 271 -58.22 -28.20 109.45
N LYS A 272 -58.84 -27.01 109.52
CA LYS A 272 -59.60 -26.57 110.71
C LYS A 272 -60.82 -27.45 110.93
N GLU A 273 -61.58 -27.74 109.89
CA GLU A 273 -62.70 -28.69 109.92
C GLU A 273 -62.23 -30.07 110.37
N ARG A 274 -61.14 -30.60 109.78
CA ARG A 274 -60.53 -31.86 110.21
C ARG A 274 -60.16 -31.82 111.70
N ILE A 275 -59.56 -30.76 112.21
CA ILE A 275 -59.21 -30.64 113.64
C ILE A 275 -60.47 -30.65 114.51
N ILE A 276 -61.55 -29.99 114.09
CA ILE A 276 -62.84 -30.03 114.79
C ILE A 276 -63.41 -31.46 114.79
N PHE A 277 -63.41 -32.15 113.65
CA PHE A 277 -63.80 -33.56 113.57
C PHE A 277 -62.93 -34.45 114.47
N GLU A 278 -61.59 -34.28 114.45
CA GLU A 278 -60.68 -35.05 115.29
C GLU A 278 -60.89 -34.79 116.79
N HIS A 279 -61.33 -33.58 117.18
CA HIS A 279 -61.73 -33.27 118.56
C HIS A 279 -63.10 -33.86 118.92
N LEU A 280 -64.07 -33.83 118.01
CA LEU A 280 -65.38 -34.47 118.20
C LEU A 280 -65.23 -35.99 118.31
N ASP A 281 -64.41 -36.61 117.47
CA ASP A 281 -64.06 -38.04 117.53
C ASP A 281 -63.33 -38.38 118.83
N LYS A 282 -62.37 -37.57 119.28
CA LYS A 282 -61.72 -37.76 120.59
C LYS A 282 -62.72 -37.65 121.75
N GLN A 283 -63.68 -36.71 121.71
CA GLN A 283 -64.76 -36.64 122.70
C GLN A 283 -65.73 -37.83 122.60
N PHE A 284 -66.00 -38.33 121.39
CA PHE A 284 -66.88 -39.48 121.16
C PHE A 284 -66.22 -40.78 121.66
N LEU A 285 -64.94 -40.98 121.37
CA LEU A 285 -64.11 -42.05 121.92
C LEU A 285 -64.00 -41.96 123.44
N GLN A 286 -63.80 -40.76 124.01
CA GLN A 286 -63.79 -40.57 125.46
C GLN A 286 -65.16 -40.86 126.10
N ARG A 287 -66.28 -40.59 125.41
CA ARG A 287 -67.62 -41.03 125.86
C ARG A 287 -67.78 -42.55 125.80
N ILE A 288 -67.26 -43.20 124.75
CA ILE A 288 -67.25 -44.67 124.63
C ILE A 288 -66.39 -45.29 125.74
N GLU A 289 -65.24 -44.70 126.06
CA GLU A 289 -64.34 -45.15 127.12
C GLU A 289 -64.95 -44.92 128.53
N MET A 290 -65.66 -43.80 128.72
CA MET A 290 -66.48 -43.57 129.93
C MET A 290 -67.73 -44.47 130.01
N GLN A 291 -68.21 -45.02 128.87
CA GLN A 291 -69.25 -46.06 128.85
C GLN A 291 -68.67 -47.44 129.11
N SER A 292 -67.48 -47.78 128.59
CA SER A 292 -66.83 -49.07 128.85
C SER A 292 -66.40 -49.19 130.31
N GLN A 293 -65.91 -48.10 130.92
CA GLN A 293 -65.60 -48.03 132.36
C GLN A 293 -66.85 -48.06 133.26
N ARG A 294 -68.05 -47.73 132.74
CA ARG A 294 -69.33 -47.88 133.48
C ARG A 294 -69.92 -49.28 133.37
N ASN A 295 -69.57 -50.05 132.34
CA ASN A 295 -70.14 -51.38 132.07
C ASN A 295 -69.21 -52.52 132.51
N LEU A 296 -68.48 -52.33 133.62
CA LEU A 296 -67.56 -53.30 134.22
C LEU A 296 -68.07 -53.82 135.58
N ALA A 297 -69.39 -53.95 135.73
CA ALA A 297 -70.03 -54.62 136.86
C ALA A 297 -71.40 -55.22 136.45
N MET A 298 -71.54 -56.54 136.62
CA MET A 298 -72.72 -57.38 136.31
C MET A 298 -73.06 -57.52 134.81
N LEU A 299 -73.26 -58.73 134.27
CA LEU A 299 -72.99 -60.08 134.80
C LEU A 299 -72.85 -61.02 133.59
N ASP A 300 -71.97 -62.02 133.66
CA ASP A 300 -71.98 -63.13 132.70
C ASP A 300 -73.31 -63.87 132.76
N ASP A 301 -73.86 -64.24 131.60
CA ASP A 301 -74.55 -65.53 131.47
C ASP A 301 -74.27 -66.16 130.10
N TYR A 302 -74.30 -67.49 130.05
CA TYR A 302 -73.22 -68.25 129.43
C TYR A 302 -73.63 -68.99 128.14
N GLN A 303 -72.86 -68.74 127.07
CA GLN A 303 -72.64 -69.60 125.90
C GLN A 303 -73.82 -70.17 125.08
N SER A 304 -73.85 -69.80 123.79
CA SER A 304 -73.70 -70.79 122.71
C SER A 304 -73.15 -70.22 121.40
N SER A 305 -72.00 -70.77 121.02
CA SER A 305 -71.52 -71.12 119.66
C SER A 305 -72.59 -71.33 118.56
N PRO A 306 -72.27 -71.26 117.24
CA PRO A 306 -71.22 -70.51 116.52
C PRO A 306 -71.73 -69.84 115.21
N PHE A 307 -70.79 -69.48 114.32
CA PHE A 307 -70.89 -69.45 112.86
C PHE A 307 -71.18 -68.11 112.16
N THR A 308 -70.05 -67.46 111.84
CA THR A 308 -69.79 -66.63 110.65
C THR A 308 -70.60 -67.00 109.40
N VAL A 309 -71.12 -66.00 108.66
CA VAL A 309 -71.27 -65.96 107.18
C VAL A 309 -71.96 -64.67 106.66
N GLU A 310 -72.64 -63.89 107.50
CA GLU A 310 -73.52 -62.81 107.01
C GLU A 310 -72.90 -61.41 106.77
N GLN A 311 -71.65 -61.15 107.16
CA GLN A 311 -71.00 -59.85 106.88
C GLN A 311 -70.29 -59.75 105.52
N GLU A 312 -70.06 -60.86 104.82
CA GLU A 312 -69.51 -60.83 103.45
C GLU A 312 -70.58 -60.47 102.41
N LYS A 313 -71.85 -60.83 102.67
CA LYS A 313 -72.98 -60.58 101.76
C LYS A 313 -73.32 -59.10 101.55
N LYS A 314 -72.88 -58.19 102.46
CA LYS A 314 -73.03 -56.73 102.29
C LYS A 314 -71.84 -56.07 101.60
N LYS A 315 -70.73 -56.80 101.40
CA LYS A 315 -69.60 -56.37 100.56
C LYS A 315 -69.84 -56.74 99.10
N CYS A 316 -70.28 -57.97 98.83
CA CYS A 316 -70.68 -58.39 97.48
C CYS A 316 -71.74 -57.48 96.85
N THR A 317 -72.72 -56.97 97.62
CA THR A 317 -73.76 -56.08 97.05
C THR A 317 -73.26 -54.68 96.66
N LEU A 318 -72.09 -54.24 97.13
CA LEU A 318 -71.45 -52.99 96.68
C LEU A 318 -70.48 -53.23 95.52
N ASP A 319 -69.80 -54.38 95.50
CA ASP A 319 -68.99 -54.82 94.36
C ASP A 319 -69.89 -55.20 93.15
N GLU A 320 -71.09 -55.72 93.38
CA GLU A 320 -72.13 -55.91 92.35
C GLU A 320 -72.76 -54.59 91.92
N ALA A 321 -72.94 -53.61 92.83
CA ALA A 321 -73.42 -52.28 92.44
C ALA A 321 -72.40 -51.55 91.54
N THR A 322 -71.10 -51.60 91.86
CA THR A 322 -70.03 -51.07 91.01
C THR A 322 -69.79 -51.93 89.76
N GLY A 323 -70.04 -53.23 89.82
CA GLY A 323 -70.11 -54.15 88.67
C GLY A 323 -71.29 -53.87 87.72
N CYS A 324 -72.44 -53.43 88.26
CA CYS A 324 -73.59 -52.98 87.47
C CYS A 324 -73.37 -51.58 86.90
N ILE A 325 -72.75 -50.66 87.65
CA ILE A 325 -72.37 -49.34 87.12
C ILE A 325 -71.34 -49.48 86.00
N THR A 326 -70.31 -50.32 86.14
CA THR A 326 -69.34 -50.55 85.05
C THR A 326 -69.98 -51.22 83.81
N LYS A 327 -70.91 -52.16 84.00
CA LYS A 327 -71.72 -52.75 82.90
C LYS A 327 -72.76 -51.78 82.29
N ALA A 328 -73.17 -50.74 83.02
CA ALA A 328 -74.09 -49.71 82.54
C ALA A 328 -73.38 -48.47 81.95
N THR A 329 -72.09 -48.28 82.20
CA THR A 329 -71.33 -47.09 81.74
C THR A 329 -70.41 -47.39 80.54
N GLY A 330 -70.25 -48.65 80.13
CA GLY A 330 -69.87 -48.98 78.74
C GLY A 330 -68.49 -48.52 78.22
N VAL A 331 -67.55 -48.12 79.07
CA VAL A 331 -66.21 -47.68 78.61
C VAL A 331 -65.23 -48.86 78.55
N SER A 332 -65.09 -49.44 77.36
CA SER A 332 -63.89 -50.21 76.98
C SER A 332 -63.18 -49.49 75.84
N ASN A 333 -61.84 -49.50 75.86
CA ASN A 333 -61.04 -49.21 74.67
C ASN A 333 -61.52 -50.09 73.52
N VAL A 334 -61.79 -49.50 72.35
CA VAL A 334 -61.18 -49.84 71.05
C VAL A 334 -61.62 -48.79 70.01
N GLN A 335 -60.74 -48.62 69.03
CA GLN A 335 -60.82 -47.78 67.83
C GLN A 335 -62.14 -47.90 67.05
N GLY A 336 -62.48 -46.84 66.30
CA GLY A 336 -63.05 -47.00 64.95
C GLY A 336 -64.50 -46.56 64.76
N GLU A 337 -64.64 -45.51 63.93
CA GLU A 337 -65.64 -45.38 62.86
C GLU A 337 -67.13 -45.21 63.22
N ASP A 338 -67.59 -43.98 62.91
CA ASP A 338 -68.80 -43.65 62.13
C ASP A 338 -70.18 -43.42 62.79
N VAL A 339 -70.63 -42.14 62.68
CA VAL A 339 -71.94 -41.71 62.10
C VAL A 339 -73.21 -42.03 62.95
N ASP A 340 -74.11 -41.11 63.32
CA ASP A 340 -74.66 -39.93 62.61
C ASP A 340 -75.45 -38.95 63.54
N LEU A 341 -75.80 -37.75 63.03
CA LEU A 341 -76.77 -36.73 63.52
C LEU A 341 -76.73 -36.32 65.03
N LEU A 342 -76.17 -35.15 65.42
CA LEU A 342 -76.68 -33.77 65.22
C LEU A 342 -77.94 -33.38 66.03
N GLU A 343 -77.76 -32.79 67.23
CA GLU A 343 -78.48 -31.56 67.66
C GLU A 343 -77.91 -30.92 68.95
N ASN A 344 -77.61 -29.61 68.86
CA ASN A 344 -77.73 -28.58 69.92
C ASN A 344 -76.85 -28.60 71.21
N LEU A 345 -75.81 -27.75 71.14
CA LEU A 345 -75.40 -26.72 72.13
C LEU A 345 -74.43 -27.03 73.29
N ASP A 346 -73.51 -26.07 73.39
CA ASP A 346 -72.77 -25.56 74.55
C ASP A 346 -71.48 -26.25 75.08
N SER A 347 -70.64 -25.37 75.63
CA SER A 347 -69.21 -25.53 75.85
C SER A 347 -68.86 -26.37 77.09
N THR A 348 -67.61 -26.86 77.13
CA THR A 348 -66.94 -27.59 78.23
C THR A 348 -67.09 -29.11 78.27
N SER A 349 -66.44 -29.78 77.30
CA SER A 349 -66.08 -31.20 77.36
C SER A 349 -64.62 -31.40 76.92
N ASP A 350 -63.95 -32.42 77.50
CA ASP A 350 -62.57 -32.81 77.16
C ASP A 350 -62.42 -33.24 75.68
N GLU A 351 -63.52 -33.56 75.00
CA GLU A 351 -63.63 -33.74 73.54
C GLU A 351 -62.91 -32.63 72.75
N SER A 352 -63.15 -31.36 73.11
CA SER A 352 -62.61 -30.22 72.36
C SER A 352 -61.08 -30.07 72.50
N VAL A 353 -60.52 -30.61 73.59
CA VAL A 353 -59.07 -30.66 73.81
C VAL A 353 -58.47 -31.81 73.00
N LEU A 354 -59.17 -32.94 72.88
CA LEU A 354 -58.76 -34.06 72.03
C LEU A 354 -58.85 -33.73 70.53
N GLU A 355 -59.87 -33.00 70.08
CA GLU A 355 -59.92 -32.43 68.73
C GLU A 355 -58.73 -31.50 68.46
N LEU A 356 -58.39 -30.61 69.40
CA LEU A 356 -57.24 -29.72 69.28
C LEU A 356 -55.90 -30.47 69.25
N PHE A 357 -55.73 -31.52 70.07
CA PHE A 357 -54.54 -32.37 70.01
C PHE A 357 -54.48 -33.17 68.71
N SER A 358 -55.57 -33.77 68.25
CA SER A 358 -55.67 -34.46 66.96
C SER A 358 -55.37 -33.52 65.78
N LEU A 359 -55.85 -32.28 65.83
CA LEU A 359 -55.58 -31.24 64.83
C LEU A 359 -54.11 -30.80 64.85
N VAL A 360 -53.48 -30.70 66.02
CA VAL A 360 -52.05 -30.39 66.15
C VAL A 360 -51.18 -31.58 65.71
N GLU A 361 -51.58 -32.81 66.03
CA GLU A 361 -50.86 -34.03 65.70
C GLU A 361 -50.93 -34.35 64.21
N SER A 362 -52.10 -34.24 63.58
CA SER A 362 -52.26 -34.35 62.12
C SER A 362 -51.50 -33.25 61.37
N LYS A 363 -51.53 -32.00 61.88
CA LYS A 363 -50.77 -30.88 61.29
C LYS A 363 -49.26 -31.02 61.48
N LEU A 364 -48.81 -31.61 62.59
CA LEU A 364 -47.42 -32.04 62.78
C LEU A 364 -47.06 -33.18 61.83
N LYS A 365 -47.96 -34.13 61.58
CA LYS A 365 -47.74 -35.24 60.65
C LYS A 365 -47.56 -34.77 59.21
N CYS A 366 -48.44 -33.88 58.73
CA CYS A 366 -48.28 -33.27 57.40
C CYS A 366 -47.04 -32.37 57.29
N LEU A 367 -46.62 -31.71 58.38
CA LEU A 367 -45.33 -31.00 58.41
C LEU A 367 -44.13 -31.95 58.44
N LEU A 368 -44.26 -33.14 59.02
CA LEU A 368 -43.21 -34.15 59.07
C LEU A 368 -43.06 -34.86 57.71
N GLU A 369 -44.18 -35.23 57.07
CA GLU A 369 -44.21 -35.74 55.69
C GLU A 369 -43.68 -34.68 54.71
N GLY A 370 -44.10 -33.41 54.83
CA GLY A 370 -43.57 -32.30 54.04
C GLY A 370 -42.10 -31.93 54.29
N VAL A 371 -41.46 -32.52 55.32
CA VAL A 371 -40.01 -32.43 55.61
C VAL A 371 -39.28 -33.74 55.24
N GLN A 372 -40.00 -34.84 55.02
CA GLN A 372 -39.44 -36.13 54.57
C GLN A 372 -39.51 -36.32 53.05
N GLU A 373 -40.45 -35.68 52.34
CA GLU A 373 -40.58 -35.75 50.87
C GLU A 373 -39.72 -34.72 50.10
N LYS A 374 -38.69 -34.16 50.75
CA LYS A 374 -37.60 -33.48 50.05
C LYS A 374 -36.30 -34.05 50.58
N ASP A 375 -35.63 -34.83 49.75
CA ASP A 375 -34.37 -35.47 50.11
C ASP A 375 -33.43 -34.43 50.70
N PHE A 376 -32.95 -34.66 51.92
CA PHE A 376 -31.96 -33.77 52.54
C PHE A 376 -30.70 -33.69 51.68
N GLU A 377 -30.36 -34.76 50.94
CA GLU A 377 -29.36 -34.77 49.87
C GLU A 377 -29.72 -33.85 48.69
N GLU A 378 -30.98 -33.78 48.23
CA GLU A 378 -31.39 -32.92 47.11
C GLU A 378 -31.47 -31.45 47.53
N ILE A 379 -31.96 -31.16 48.74
CA ILE A 379 -31.89 -29.82 49.33
C ILE A 379 -30.43 -29.42 49.61
N SER A 380 -29.58 -30.34 50.10
CA SER A 380 -28.17 -30.04 50.33
C SER A 380 -27.40 -29.89 49.02
N MET A 381 -27.74 -30.64 47.96
CA MET A 381 -27.22 -30.38 46.60
C MET A 381 -27.72 -29.06 46.05
N LEU A 382 -29.00 -28.71 46.21
CA LEU A 382 -29.53 -27.42 45.75
C LEU A 382 -28.91 -26.24 46.52
N ILE A 383 -28.65 -26.40 47.82
CA ILE A 383 -27.93 -25.40 48.63
C ILE A 383 -26.44 -25.37 48.26
N GLU A 384 -25.79 -26.51 48.04
CA GLU A 384 -24.39 -26.54 47.55
C GLU A 384 -24.27 -25.99 46.14
N GLU A 385 -25.26 -26.19 45.25
CA GLU A 385 -25.34 -25.57 43.94
C GLU A 385 -25.63 -24.08 44.03
N ASP A 386 -26.55 -23.60 44.88
CA ASP A 386 -26.79 -22.17 45.10
C ASP A 386 -25.60 -21.49 45.80
N GLU A 387 -24.91 -22.15 46.74
CA GLU A 387 -23.67 -21.65 47.35
C GLU A 387 -22.50 -21.68 46.36
N PHE A 388 -22.44 -22.68 45.48
CA PHE A 388 -21.49 -22.74 44.37
C PHE A 388 -21.78 -21.67 43.31
N HIS A 389 -23.05 -21.42 42.98
CA HIS A 389 -23.47 -20.38 42.04
C HIS A 389 -23.31 -18.98 42.63
N THR A 390 -23.68 -18.72 43.88
CA THR A 390 -23.43 -17.43 44.55
C THR A 390 -21.95 -17.21 44.85
N THR A 391 -21.15 -18.25 45.12
CA THR A 391 -19.68 -18.08 45.16
C THR A 391 -19.04 -18.03 43.78
N LEU A 392 -19.67 -18.56 42.71
CA LEU A 392 -19.23 -18.33 41.33
C LEU A 392 -19.61 -16.95 40.83
N GLU A 393 -20.77 -16.40 41.17
CA GLU A 393 -21.15 -15.01 40.86
C GLU A 393 -20.36 -14.03 41.73
N GLY A 394 -20.14 -14.34 43.01
CA GLY A 394 -19.34 -13.55 43.94
C GLY A 394 -17.83 -13.62 43.70
N LYS A 395 -17.31 -14.67 43.05
CA LYS A 395 -15.92 -14.78 42.57
C LYS A 395 -15.76 -14.52 41.07
N GLN A 396 -16.86 -14.47 40.31
CA GLN A 396 -16.82 -13.90 38.97
C GLN A 396 -16.52 -12.41 39.13
N PRO A 397 -15.53 -11.86 38.40
CA PRO A 397 -15.48 -10.43 38.26
C PRO A 397 -16.79 -9.98 37.60
N PHE A 398 -17.48 -9.01 38.21
CA PHE A 398 -18.69 -8.36 37.68
C PHE A 398 -18.50 -7.72 36.28
N ASN A 399 -17.30 -7.83 35.72
CA ASN A 399 -16.93 -7.51 34.35
C ASN A 399 -16.83 -8.78 33.48
N ASN A 400 -17.93 -9.54 33.39
CA ASN A 400 -18.26 -10.29 32.17
C ASN A 400 -19.07 -9.44 31.17
N ALA A 401 -19.22 -8.13 31.44
CA ALA A 401 -19.20 -7.15 30.37
C ALA A 401 -17.99 -7.44 29.47
N GLN A 402 -18.18 -7.36 28.16
CA GLN A 402 -17.09 -7.51 27.20
C GLN A 402 -15.99 -6.48 27.50
N PHE A 403 -14.96 -6.90 28.22
CA PHE A 403 -13.61 -6.56 27.82
C PHE A 403 -13.39 -7.18 26.43
N GLN A 404 -13.92 -6.49 25.40
CA GLN A 404 -13.05 -6.08 24.30
C GLN A 404 -11.89 -5.35 24.94
N SER A 405 -10.93 -6.16 25.37
CA SER A 405 -9.79 -5.82 26.17
C SER A 405 -9.16 -4.59 25.54
N ALA A 406 -9.29 -3.45 26.24
CA ALA A 406 -8.50 -2.27 25.90
C ALA A 406 -7.01 -2.66 25.93
N SER A 407 -6.64 -3.65 26.74
CA SER A 407 -5.36 -4.37 26.72
C SER A 407 -5.11 -5.20 25.44
N SER A 408 -6.09 -5.78 24.74
CA SER A 408 -5.88 -6.42 23.43
C SER A 408 -5.90 -5.41 22.28
N LYS A 409 -6.66 -4.30 22.36
CA LYS A 409 -6.48 -3.19 21.40
C LYS A 409 -5.14 -2.48 21.61
N GLN A 410 -4.70 -2.28 22.86
CA GLN A 410 -3.36 -1.76 23.18
C GLN A 410 -2.26 -2.76 22.84
N GLN A 411 -2.44 -4.07 23.05
CA GLN A 411 -1.49 -5.08 22.57
C GLN A 411 -1.48 -5.14 21.05
N VAL A 412 -2.62 -5.09 20.36
CA VAL A 412 -2.67 -5.11 18.89
C VAL A 412 -2.10 -3.83 18.30
N ASP A 413 -2.42 -2.64 18.82
CA ASP A 413 -1.82 -1.37 18.38
C ASP A 413 -0.33 -1.29 18.75
N SER A 414 0.08 -1.78 19.92
CA SER A 414 1.50 -1.90 20.29
C SER A 414 2.23 -2.89 19.39
N LEU A 415 1.65 -4.05 19.10
CA LEU A 415 2.17 -5.04 18.13
C LEU A 415 2.20 -4.46 16.72
N TYR A 416 1.25 -3.62 16.33
CA TYR A 416 1.22 -2.96 15.03
C TYR A 416 2.33 -1.91 14.92
N VAL A 417 2.48 -1.05 15.93
CA VAL A 417 3.58 -0.09 16.04
C VAL A 417 4.93 -0.81 16.08
N ASN A 418 5.06 -1.89 16.84
CA ASN A 418 6.27 -2.72 16.89
C ASN A 418 6.54 -3.44 15.56
N GLN A 419 5.50 -3.87 14.83
CA GLN A 419 5.64 -4.39 13.46
C GLN A 419 6.06 -3.32 12.46
N GLU A 420 5.50 -2.10 12.53
CA GLU A 420 5.92 -0.97 11.68
C GLU A 420 7.39 -0.60 11.95
N ILE A 421 7.80 -0.53 13.22
CA ILE A 421 9.19 -0.32 13.64
C ILE A 421 10.09 -1.46 13.14
N ALA A 422 9.67 -2.73 13.25
CA ALA A 422 10.43 -3.87 12.76
C ALA A 422 10.56 -3.90 11.22
N LYS A 423 9.50 -3.54 10.48
CA LYS A 423 9.51 -3.38 9.02
C LYS A 423 10.45 -2.25 8.60
N PHE A 424 10.40 -1.10 9.29
CA PHE A 424 11.30 0.03 9.03
C PHE A 424 12.77 -0.33 9.31
N ASN A 425 13.06 -1.03 10.42
CA ASN A 425 14.40 -1.50 10.75
C ASN A 425 14.93 -2.53 9.73
N LYS A 426 14.09 -3.43 9.21
CA LYS A 426 14.45 -4.32 8.10
C LYS A 426 14.80 -3.53 6.82
N SER A 427 14.00 -2.54 6.44
CA SER A 427 14.30 -1.68 5.29
C SER A 427 15.61 -0.90 5.46
N ARG A 428 15.85 -0.33 6.65
CA ARG A 428 17.13 0.35 6.99
C ARG A 428 18.33 -0.60 6.90
N ALA A 429 18.19 -1.85 7.35
CA ALA A 429 19.23 -2.87 7.23
C ALA A 429 19.50 -3.27 5.77
N MET A 430 18.46 -3.37 4.93
CA MET A 430 18.63 -3.65 3.49
C MET A 430 19.29 -2.49 2.74
N LEU A 431 18.90 -1.24 3.02
CA LEU A 431 19.61 -0.07 2.46
C LEU A 431 21.07 -0.06 2.87
N LYS A 432 21.38 -0.34 4.16
CA LYS A 432 22.76 -0.41 4.63
C LYS A 432 23.56 -1.49 3.87
N LYS A 433 23.03 -2.71 3.75
CA LYS A 433 23.65 -3.79 2.93
C LYS A 433 23.85 -3.38 1.46
N ARG A 434 22.87 -2.71 0.85
CA ARG A 434 22.97 -2.24 -0.55
C ARG A 434 24.05 -1.18 -0.72
N SER A 435 24.12 -0.20 0.18
CA SER A 435 25.21 0.81 0.17
C SER A 435 26.60 0.18 0.36
N GLN A 436 26.68 -0.87 1.18
CA GLN A 436 27.94 -1.54 1.50
C GLN A 436 28.46 -2.36 0.30
N LYS A 437 27.58 -3.08 -0.41
CA LYS A 437 27.90 -3.73 -1.69
C LYS A 437 28.40 -2.74 -2.74
N ILE A 438 27.74 -1.58 -2.88
CA ILE A 438 28.17 -0.54 -3.84
C ILE A 438 29.60 -0.06 -3.50
N ILE A 439 29.90 0.18 -2.22
CA ILE A 439 31.25 0.58 -1.76
C ILE A 439 32.30 -0.52 -2.03
N GLU A 440 31.96 -1.79 -1.83
CA GLU A 440 32.83 -2.93 -2.13
C GLU A 440 33.11 -3.05 -3.64
N GLU A 441 32.09 -2.90 -4.47
CA GLU A 441 32.19 -2.94 -5.93
C GLU A 441 33.04 -1.79 -6.49
N TYR A 442 32.88 -0.57 -5.95
CA TYR A 442 33.73 0.58 -6.27
C TYR A 442 35.18 0.42 -5.78
N LYS A 443 35.42 -0.33 -4.70
CA LYS A 443 36.79 -0.66 -4.24
C LYS A 443 37.46 -1.67 -5.17
N GLN A 444 36.74 -2.71 -5.61
CA GLN A 444 37.27 -3.70 -6.55
C GLN A 444 37.64 -3.07 -7.90
N LYS A 445 36.77 -2.21 -8.45
CA LYS A 445 37.01 -1.45 -9.69
C LYS A 445 38.13 -0.38 -9.62
N ARG A 446 38.84 -0.30 -8.49
CA ARG A 446 39.95 0.64 -8.25
C ARG A 446 41.30 -0.05 -7.99
N ILE A 447 41.31 -1.38 -8.01
CA ILE A 447 42.47 -2.26 -7.78
C ILE A 447 42.87 -3.00 -9.09
N HIS A 448 42.04 -2.88 -10.12
CA HIS A 448 42.35 -3.12 -11.53
C HIS A 448 42.35 -1.79 -12.27
#